data_AF-A0A1G1DSR8-F1
#
_entry.id   AF-A0A1G1DSR8-F1
#
_cell.length_a   1.000
_cell.length_b   1.000
_cell.length_c   1.000
_cell.angle_alpha   90.00
_cell.angle_beta   90.00
_cell.angle_gamma   90.00
#
_symmetry.space_group_name_H-M   'P 1'
#
loop_
_entity.id
_entity.type
_entity.pdbx_description
1 polymer ?
#
loop_
_entity_poly.entity_id
_entity_poly.type
_entity_poly.pdbx_seq_one_letter_code
_entity_poly.pdbx_strand_id
1 'polypeptide(L)' 'MRYIFAVIIALFLFFPSLGFAQTKEIISEGTYNMGDGETPGVAESRALLQAKRIALEQAGTYVESYTKVENRN' A
#
# COMPACT_ATOMS: atom_id res chain seq x y z
N MET A 1 11.86 41.03 18.14
CA MET A 1 10.60 40.39 17.71
C MET A 1 10.73 39.60 16.40
N ARG A 2 11.26 40.17 15.30
CA ARG A 2 11.39 39.46 14.00
C ARG A 2 12.18 38.13 14.05
N TYR A 3 13.30 38.11 14.75
CA TYR A 3 14.17 36.92 14.83
C TYR A 3 13.62 35.82 15.74
N ILE A 4 12.77 36.17 16.71
CA ILE A 4 12.14 35.21 17.62
C ILE A 4 11.18 34.30 16.84
N PHE A 5 10.38 34.88 15.95
CA PHE A 5 9.51 34.11 15.05
C PHE A 5 10.29 33.19 14.11
N ALA A 6 11.42 33.66 13.57
CA ALA A 6 12.27 32.85 12.71
C ALA A 6 12.86 31.64 13.45
N VAL A 7 13.29 31.83 14.71
CA VAL A 7 13.82 30.75 15.55
C VAL A 7 12.74 29.72 15.91
N ILE A 8 11.51 30.15 16.18
CA ILE A 8 10.40 29.24 16.48
C ILE A 8 10.03 28.38 15.25
N ILE A 9 9.99 28.99 14.05
CA ILE A 9 9.70 28.26 12.80
C ILE A 9 10.83 27.28 12.47
N ALA A 10 12.09 27.70 12.64
CA ALA A 10 13.25 26.82 12.46
C ALA A 10 13.17 25.61 13.41
N LEU A 11 12.78 25.82 14.67
CA LEU A 11 12.64 24.76 15.66
C LEU A 11 11.58 23.71 15.26
N PHE A 12 10.45 24.15 14.69
CA PHE A 12 9.40 23.24 14.22
C PHE A 12 9.81 22.44 12.97
N LEU A 13 10.70 22.96 12.12
CA LEU A 13 11.20 22.25 10.93
C LEU A 13 12.14 21.09 11.28
N PHE A 14 12.82 21.17 12.44
CA PHE A 14 13.69 20.09 12.92
C PHE A 14 12.97 19.04 13.77
N PHE A 15 11.66 19.17 13.97
CA PHE A 15 10.87 18.14 14.66
C PHE A 15 10.70 16.94 13.73
N PRO A 16 11.29 15.76 14.04
CA PRO A 16 11.07 14.58 13.22
C PRO A 16 9.60 14.19 13.30
N SER A 17 8.93 14.11 12.15
CA SER A 17 7.59 13.55 12.08
C SER A 17 7.65 12.09 12.50
N LEU A 18 7.02 11.74 13.62
CA LEU A 18 6.80 10.36 14.06
C LEU A 18 5.74 9.71 13.15
N GLY A 19 6.11 9.46 11.90
CA GLY A 19 5.33 8.63 10.99
C GLY A 19 5.73 7.17 11.19
N PHE A 20 4.85 6.37 11.79
CA PHE A 20 5.03 4.92 11.85
C PHE A 20 4.25 4.29 10.70
N ALA A 21 4.97 3.77 9.70
CA ALA A 21 4.36 2.92 8.69
C ALA A 21 4.01 1.57 9.35
N GLN A 22 2.72 1.31 9.54
CA GLN A 22 2.24 0.07 10.13
C GLN A 22 2.29 -1.04 9.08
N THR A 23 3.05 -2.10 9.34
CA THR A 23 3.05 -3.29 8.48
C THR A 23 1.69 -4.00 8.59
N LYS A 24 1.06 -4.27 7.44
CA LYS A 24 -0.21 -5.01 7.34
C LYS A 24 0.01 -6.34 6.63
N GLU A 25 -0.45 -7.42 7.22
CA GLU A 25 -0.48 -8.74 6.59
C GLU A 25 -1.72 -8.86 5.68
N ILE A 26 -1.52 -9.44 4.49
CA ILE A 26 -2.58 -9.67 3.50
C ILE A 26 -2.62 -11.16 3.20
N ILE A 27 -3.78 -11.78 3.45
CA ILE A 27 -4.05 -13.19 3.19
C ILE A 27 -5.01 -13.27 1.99
N SER A 28 -4.66 -14.05 0.98
CA SER A 28 -5.41 -14.18 -0.27
C SER A 28 -5.38 -15.60 -0.80
N GLU A 29 -6.47 -16.02 -1.44
CA GLU A 29 -6.58 -17.31 -2.12
C GLU A 29 -6.74 -17.11 -3.63
N GLY A 30 -6.30 -18.09 -4.41
CA GLY A 30 -6.40 -18.08 -5.86
C GLY A 30 -6.88 -19.44 -6.37
N THR A 31 -7.70 -19.42 -7.42
CA THR A 31 -8.34 -20.62 -7.97
C THR A 31 -8.03 -20.74 -9.45
N TYR A 32 -7.50 -21.88 -9.87
CA TYR A 32 -7.22 -22.13 -11.27
C TYR A 32 -7.84 -23.46 -11.69
N ASN A 33 -8.62 -23.42 -12.77
CA ASN A 33 -9.18 -24.62 -13.39
C ASN A 33 -8.12 -25.22 -14.31
N MET A 34 -7.70 -26.43 -13.97
CA MET A 34 -6.69 -27.17 -14.68
C MET A 34 -7.15 -27.53 -16.10
N GLY A 35 -6.31 -27.22 -17.09
CA GLY A 35 -6.54 -27.58 -18.48
C GLY A 35 -6.17 -29.04 -18.78
N ASP A 36 -6.68 -29.54 -19.90
CA ASP A 36 -6.41 -30.90 -20.34
C ASP A 36 -4.92 -31.08 -20.68
N GLY A 37 -4.30 -32.15 -20.16
CA GLY A 37 -2.88 -32.43 -20.33
C GLY A 37 -1.92 -31.55 -19.51
N GLU A 38 -2.42 -30.65 -18.66
CA GLU A 38 -1.56 -29.97 -17.67
C GLU A 38 -1.16 -30.95 -16.55
N THR A 39 -0.16 -30.57 -15.74
CA THR A 39 0.19 -31.31 -14.52
C THR A 39 -0.32 -30.56 -13.28
N PRO A 40 -0.55 -31.25 -12.16
CA PRO A 40 -0.98 -30.60 -10.92
C PRO A 40 -0.05 -29.47 -10.48
N GLY A 41 1.27 -29.62 -10.66
CA GLY A 41 2.24 -28.57 -10.31
C GLY A 41 2.10 -27.30 -11.16
N VAL A 42 1.74 -27.44 -12.45
CA VAL A 42 1.45 -26.28 -13.31
C VAL A 42 0.17 -25.60 -12.83
N ALA A 43 -0.88 -26.36 -12.52
CA ALA A 43 -2.14 -25.82 -12.01
C ALA A 43 -1.96 -25.08 -10.67
N GLU A 44 -1.20 -25.66 -9.74
CA GLU A 44 -0.84 -25.04 -8.46
C GLU A 44 -0.10 -23.72 -8.67
N SER A 45 0.91 -23.71 -9.56
CA SER A 45 1.68 -22.49 -9.84
C SER A 45 0.79 -21.34 -10.35
N ARG A 46 -0.26 -21.65 -11.13
CA ARG A 46 -1.21 -20.66 -11.64
C ARG A 46 -2.20 -20.20 -10.57
N ALA A 47 -2.69 -21.11 -9.73
CA ALA A 47 -3.52 -20.74 -8.58
C ALA A 47 -2.75 -19.81 -7.62
N LEU A 48 -1.49 -20.12 -7.33
CA LEU A 48 -0.61 -19.27 -6.52
C LEU A 48 -0.32 -17.92 -7.19
N LEU A 49 -0.14 -17.88 -8.51
CA LEU A 49 0.04 -16.63 -9.26
C LEU A 49 -1.20 -15.74 -9.14
N GLN A 50 -2.39 -16.32 -9.21
CA GLN A 50 -3.64 -15.58 -9.03
C GLN A 50 -3.80 -15.06 -7.61
N ALA A 51 -3.50 -15.89 -6.59
CA ALA A 51 -3.50 -15.45 -5.19
C ALA A 51 -2.59 -14.24 -4.99
N LYS A 52 -1.35 -14.31 -5.50
CA LYS A 52 -0.40 -13.19 -5.45
C LYS A 52 -0.90 -11.92 -6.13
N ARG A 53 -1.57 -12.05 -7.28
CA ARG A 53 -2.18 -10.89 -7.96
C ARG A 53 -3.27 -10.24 -7.11
N ILE A 54 -4.15 -11.02 -6.50
CA ILE A 54 -5.19 -10.52 -5.60
C ILE A 54 -4.57 -9.84 -4.37
N ALA A 55 -3.54 -10.44 -3.76
CA ALA A 55 -2.81 -9.80 -2.67
C ALA A 55 -2.18 -8.46 -3.08
N LEU A 56 -1.58 -8.39 -4.28
CA LEU A 56 -1.02 -7.16 -4.82
C LEU A 56 -2.08 -6.11 -5.15
N GLU A 57 -3.24 -6.52 -5.65
CA GLU A 57 -4.38 -5.62 -5.85
C GLU A 57 -4.86 -5.05 -4.51
N GLN A 58 -4.95 -5.86 -3.46
CA GLN A 58 -5.30 -5.38 -2.12
C GLN A 58 -4.24 -4.45 -1.53
N ALA A 59 -2.95 -4.75 -1.76
CA ALA A 59 -1.85 -3.89 -1.34
C ALA A 59 -1.79 -2.57 -2.12
N GLY A 60 -2.02 -2.61 -3.43
CA GLY A 60 -1.97 -1.45 -4.33
C GLY A 60 -3.24 -0.60 -4.32
N THR A 61 -4.41 -1.20 -4.03
CA THR A 61 -5.67 -0.49 -3.79
C THR A 61 -5.71 0.11 -2.37
N TYR A 62 -4.79 -0.28 -1.49
CA TYR A 62 -4.62 0.38 -0.19
C TYR A 62 -3.98 1.76 -0.38
N VAL A 63 -4.80 2.72 -0.78
CA VAL A 63 -4.45 4.15 -0.80
C VAL A 63 -4.46 4.64 0.65
N GLU A 64 -3.28 4.68 1.29
CA GLU A 64 -3.11 5.12 2.68
C GLU A 64 -3.58 6.58 2.89
N SER A 65 -3.52 7.42 1.84
CA SER A 65 -4.20 8.72 1.85
C SER A 65 -4.67 9.15 0.46
N TYR A 66 -5.93 9.57 0.38
CA TYR A 66 -6.52 10.24 -0.79
C TYR A 66 -6.71 11.72 -0.44
N THR A 67 -5.99 12.61 -1.11
CA THR A 67 -6.24 14.06 -1.00
C THR A 67 -7.31 14.45 -2.01
N LYS A 68 -8.55 14.59 -1.53
CA LYS A 68 -9.62 15.22 -2.31
C LYS A 68 -9.43 16.73 -2.26
N VAL A 69 -9.03 17.34 -3.37
CA VAL A 69 -9.05 18.81 -3.50
C VAL A 69 -10.49 19.21 -3.83
N GLU A 70 -11.21 19.71 -2.83
CA GLU A 70 -12.51 20.34 -3.10
C GLU A 70 -12.27 21.76 -3.61
N ASN A 71 -12.70 22.02 -4.84
CA ASN A 71 -12.69 23.35 -5.40
C ASN A 71 -13.86 24.13 -4.78
N ARG A 72 -13.55 25.14 -3.96
CA ARG A 72 -14.54 26.03 -3.37
C ARG A 72 -14.96 27.04 -4.45
N ASN A 73 -16.15 26.83 -5.00
CA ASN A 73 -16.83 27.81 -5.85
C ASN A 73 -17.50 28.89 -4.99
#